data_AF-A0A7W6S846-F1
#
_entry.id   AF-A0A7W6S846-F1
#
_cell.length_a   1.000
_cell.length_b   1.000
_cell.length_c   1.000
_cell.angle_alpha   90.00
_cell.angle_beta   90.00
_cell.angle_gamma   90.00
#
_symmetry.space_group_name_H-M   'P 1'
#
loop_
_entity.id
_entity.type
_entity.pdbx_description
1 polymer ?
#
loop_
_entity_poly.entity_id
_entity_poly.type
_entity_poly.pdbx_seq_one_letter_code
_entity_poly.pdbx_strand_id
1 'polypeptide(L)'
;MMTALILPMLLGGAGLAVDTANLMVSKRQLQEATDAAALAVSGAMANGSDTAAGQKLGKDFLAGQLANYMNTTDTATIKNATTVAIVTNTDASTGAKSYSVSVTSSADIPLTPLTSFFAGRTYPVNASSNTISGTGSGTGADGAAAASNGISMEILLDESASMAENTTTVKGTKCVINLLGICIGQQTVYVTKVEALKQAAATMFDALDKSDPKTRFVRTGTISYTNGIKGQSAVAWGTTAARNYVNAMTLNPVGGTDATAAVTTATSNIKSNIYGTDTESVEQAKKGNKTSDRIMILMTDGDMTGNSVDWSQRLDQNVRDGCAAAKTAGIKIYTVAFMAPPKGQELLKYCASAAGNYYEPNTMEALVASFKSIADNAIKPVNRLTN
;
A
#
# COMPACT_ATOMS: atom_id res chain seq x y z
N MET A 1 -36.40 47.84 -35.25
CA MET A 1 -36.30 47.86 -33.77
C MET A 1 -36.01 46.49 -33.14
N MET A 2 -36.33 45.35 -33.76
CA MET A 2 -35.94 44.02 -33.22
C MET A 2 -34.43 43.74 -33.24
N THR A 3 -33.67 44.19 -34.24
CA THR A 3 -32.21 43.97 -34.34
C THR A 3 -31.39 44.74 -33.29
N ALA A 4 -31.92 45.85 -32.75
CA ALA A 4 -31.23 46.66 -31.74
C ALA A 4 -31.24 46.02 -30.33
N LEU A 5 -32.15 45.07 -30.07
CA LEU A 5 -32.24 44.34 -28.79
C LEU A 5 -31.53 42.98 -28.81
N ILE A 6 -31.41 42.35 -29.99
CA ILE A 6 -30.81 41.01 -30.13
C ILE A 6 -29.28 41.07 -30.05
N LEU A 7 -28.66 42.13 -30.58
CA LEU A 7 -27.20 42.28 -30.60
C LEU A 7 -26.59 42.48 -29.19
N PRO A 8 -27.15 43.32 -28.30
CA PRO A 8 -26.71 43.40 -26.91
C PRO A 8 -26.92 42.09 -26.13
N MET A 9 -28.00 41.34 -26.40
CA MET A 9 -28.26 40.05 -25.76
C MET A 9 -27.28 38.95 -26.21
N LEU A 10 -26.94 38.89 -27.50
CA LEU A 10 -25.94 37.95 -28.02
C LEU A 10 -24.54 38.25 -27.49
N LEU A 11 -24.14 39.54 -27.47
CA LEU A 11 -22.86 39.96 -26.91
C LEU A 11 -22.80 39.73 -25.39
N GLY A 12 -23.90 40.00 -24.66
CA GLY A 12 -24.02 39.70 -23.23
C GLY A 12 -23.91 38.21 -22.92
N GLY A 13 -24.56 37.36 -23.72
CA GLY A 13 -24.47 35.89 -23.59
C GLY A 13 -23.06 35.36 -23.87
N ALA A 14 -22.37 35.90 -24.88
CA ALA A 14 -21.00 35.52 -25.20
C ALA A 14 -20.00 35.92 -24.09
N GLY A 15 -20.15 37.11 -23.50
CA GLY A 15 -19.32 37.55 -22.36
C GLY A 15 -19.48 36.64 -21.13
N LEU A 16 -20.73 36.30 -20.78
CA LEU A 16 -21.02 35.35 -19.70
C LEU A 16 -20.48 33.94 -19.97
N ALA A 17 -20.47 33.49 -21.23
CA ALA A 17 -19.92 32.18 -21.59
C ALA A 17 -18.39 32.11 -21.43
N VAL A 18 -17.68 33.18 -21.79
CA VAL A 18 -16.21 33.26 -21.61
C VAL A 18 -15.85 33.33 -20.13
N ASP A 19 -16.56 34.13 -19.35
CA ASP A 19 -16.32 34.23 -17.91
C ASP A 19 -16.64 32.93 -17.17
N THR A 20 -17.73 32.23 -17.53
CA THR A 20 -18.02 30.92 -16.93
C THR A 20 -16.95 29.88 -17.26
N ALA A 21 -16.42 29.86 -18.49
CA ALA A 21 -15.30 29.00 -18.86
C ALA A 21 -14.03 29.33 -18.05
N ASN A 22 -13.67 30.62 -17.95
CA ASN A 22 -12.50 31.07 -17.20
C ASN A 22 -12.61 30.77 -15.69
N LEU A 23 -13.82 30.94 -15.12
CA LEU A 23 -14.09 30.60 -13.73
C LEU A 23 -13.99 29.08 -13.48
N MET A 24 -14.48 28.25 -14.40
CA MET A 24 -14.35 26.79 -14.28
C MET A 24 -12.89 26.34 -14.33
N VAL A 25 -12.10 26.88 -15.26
CA VAL A 25 -10.66 26.57 -15.37
C VAL A 25 -9.90 27.03 -14.13
N SER A 26 -10.13 28.26 -13.67
CA SER A 26 -9.48 28.81 -12.47
C SER A 26 -9.85 28.04 -11.21
N LYS A 27 -11.12 27.63 -11.08
CA LYS A 27 -11.58 26.79 -9.97
C LYS A 27 -10.90 25.42 -9.94
N ARG A 28 -10.75 24.78 -11.11
CA ARG A 28 -10.08 23.50 -11.22
C ARG A 28 -8.60 23.60 -10.87
N GLN A 29 -7.89 24.60 -11.41
CA GLN A 29 -6.47 24.82 -11.11
C GLN A 29 -6.24 25.11 -9.62
N LEU A 30 -7.12 25.91 -9.01
CA LEU A 30 -7.07 26.20 -7.59
C LEU A 30 -7.32 24.94 -6.74
N GLN A 31 -8.27 24.08 -7.13
CA GLN A 31 -8.49 22.81 -6.45
C GLN A 31 -7.31 21.84 -6.58
N GLU A 32 -6.78 21.64 -7.80
CA GLU A 32 -5.62 20.77 -8.03
C GLU A 32 -4.40 21.23 -7.22
N ALA A 33 -4.14 22.54 -7.16
CA ALA A 33 -3.05 23.11 -6.37
C ALA A 33 -3.28 22.92 -4.85
N THR A 34 -4.52 23.07 -4.39
CA THR A 34 -4.90 22.92 -2.98
C THR A 34 -4.86 21.47 -2.50
N ASP A 35 -5.25 20.52 -3.34
CA ASP A 35 -5.11 19.08 -3.08
C ASP A 35 -3.64 18.67 -2.96
N ALA A 36 -2.81 19.15 -3.88
CA ALA A 36 -1.38 18.85 -3.89
C ALA A 36 -0.68 19.48 -2.67
N ALA A 37 -1.07 20.70 -2.28
CA ALA A 37 -0.59 21.34 -1.05
C ALA A 37 -0.99 20.57 0.21
N ALA A 38 -2.25 20.13 0.32
CA ALA A 38 -2.71 19.35 1.46
C ALA A 38 -1.93 18.03 1.59
N LEU A 39 -1.70 17.32 0.48
CA LEU A 39 -0.92 16.08 0.46
C LEU A 39 0.54 16.30 0.86
N ALA A 40 1.17 17.36 0.37
CA ALA A 40 2.57 17.71 0.69
C ALA A 40 2.76 18.01 2.19
N VAL A 41 1.84 18.78 2.78
CA VAL A 41 1.85 19.07 4.22
C VAL A 41 1.62 17.79 5.01
N SER A 42 0.65 16.98 4.61
CA SER A 42 0.36 15.69 5.26
C SER A 42 1.59 14.78 5.31
N GLY A 43 2.29 14.63 4.18
CA GLY A 43 3.54 13.86 4.12
C GLY A 43 4.66 14.44 5.00
N ALA A 44 4.81 15.77 5.03
CA ALA A 44 5.81 16.42 5.88
C ALA A 44 5.51 16.26 7.38
N MET A 45 4.24 16.34 7.79
CA MET A 45 3.80 16.12 9.17
C MET A 45 4.01 14.65 9.59
N ALA A 46 3.71 13.70 8.71
CA ALA A 46 3.99 12.28 8.95
C ALA A 46 5.49 11.99 9.13
N ASN A 47 6.36 12.74 8.45
CA ASN A 47 7.82 12.63 8.56
C ASN A 47 8.42 13.43 9.74
N GLY A 48 7.59 13.99 10.63
CA GLY A 48 8.04 14.64 11.86
C GLY A 48 8.36 16.14 11.73
N SER A 49 7.86 16.81 10.67
CA SER A 49 7.94 18.28 10.60
C SER A 49 7.09 18.93 11.69
N ASP A 50 7.50 20.11 12.15
CA ASP A 50 6.68 20.91 13.06
C ASP A 50 5.50 21.58 12.33
N THR A 51 4.51 22.04 13.09
CA THR A 51 3.29 22.63 12.52
C THR A 51 3.58 23.92 11.74
N ALA A 52 4.56 24.71 12.18
CA ALA A 52 4.94 25.96 11.51
C ALA A 52 5.59 25.70 10.14
N ALA A 53 6.51 24.73 10.04
CA ALA A 53 7.10 24.30 8.78
C ALA A 53 6.05 23.65 7.86
N GLY A 54 5.13 22.87 8.41
CA GLY A 54 4.01 22.30 7.65
C GLY A 54 3.10 23.38 7.06
N GLN A 55 2.72 24.39 7.83
CA GLN A 55 1.92 25.52 7.34
C GLN A 55 2.64 26.32 6.26
N LYS A 56 3.94 26.58 6.45
CA LYS A 56 4.77 27.26 5.46
C LYS A 56 4.88 26.43 4.18
N LEU A 57 5.12 25.13 4.30
CA LEU A 57 5.20 24.21 3.17
C LEU A 57 3.92 24.20 2.35
N GLY A 58 2.75 24.12 2.99
CA GLY A 58 1.47 24.13 2.26
C GLY A 58 1.25 25.41 1.46
N LYS A 59 1.56 26.57 2.06
CA LYS A 59 1.50 27.87 1.39
C LYS A 59 2.49 27.99 0.24
N ASP A 60 3.72 27.52 0.44
CA ASP A 60 4.77 27.54 -0.59
C ASP A 60 4.46 26.57 -1.74
N PHE A 61 3.92 25.39 -1.44
CA PHE A 61 3.58 24.39 -2.43
C PHE A 61 2.39 24.85 -3.29
N LEU A 62 1.34 25.38 -2.67
CA LEU A 62 0.21 25.98 -3.39
C LEU A 62 0.69 27.11 -4.32
N ALA A 63 1.50 28.03 -3.81
CA ALA A 63 2.05 29.14 -4.58
C ALA A 63 2.92 28.64 -5.74
N GLY A 64 3.73 27.60 -5.54
CA GLY A 64 4.54 26.98 -6.59
C GLY A 64 3.72 26.35 -7.71
N GLN A 65 2.59 25.71 -7.38
CA GLN A 65 1.68 25.16 -8.39
C GLN A 65 0.98 26.26 -9.18
N LEU A 66 0.52 27.31 -8.49
CA LEU A 66 -0.20 28.43 -9.10
C LEU A 66 0.71 29.37 -9.91
N ALA A 67 2.02 29.42 -9.63
CA ALA A 67 2.98 30.25 -10.36
C ALA A 67 3.09 29.89 -11.86
N ASN A 68 2.63 28.69 -12.26
CA ASN A 68 2.57 28.29 -13.67
C ASN A 68 1.37 28.91 -14.42
N TYR A 69 0.39 29.42 -13.68
CA TYR A 69 -0.91 29.86 -14.23
C TYR A 69 -1.23 31.32 -13.92
N MET A 70 -0.58 31.93 -12.92
CA MET A 70 -0.83 33.30 -12.48
C MET A 70 0.45 34.11 -12.32
N ASN A 71 0.30 35.44 -12.30
CA ASN A 71 1.41 36.35 -12.05
C ASN A 71 1.87 36.28 -10.58
N THR A 72 3.05 36.83 -10.30
CA THR A 72 3.68 36.77 -8.96
C THR A 72 2.90 37.50 -7.88
N THR A 73 2.19 38.58 -8.22
CA THR A 73 1.41 39.41 -7.30
C THR A 73 0.13 38.70 -6.83
N ASP A 74 -0.60 38.07 -7.75
CA ASP A 74 -1.83 37.34 -7.48
C ASP A 74 -1.51 36.05 -6.71
N THR A 75 -0.42 35.38 -7.09
CA THR A 75 0.10 34.21 -6.36
C THR A 75 0.46 34.55 -4.90
N ALA A 76 1.09 35.70 -4.66
CA ALA A 76 1.42 36.15 -3.30
C ALA A 76 0.17 36.50 -2.48
N THR A 77 -0.85 37.08 -3.12
CA THR A 77 -2.13 37.41 -2.48
C THR A 77 -2.88 36.15 -2.05
N ILE A 78 -2.99 35.16 -2.96
CA ILE A 78 -3.63 33.87 -2.68
C ILE A 78 -2.85 33.10 -1.60
N LYS A 79 -1.52 33.11 -1.64
CA LYS A 79 -0.67 32.50 -0.61
C LYS A 79 -0.95 33.08 0.79
N ASN A 80 -1.14 34.39 0.88
CA ASN A 80 -1.42 35.08 2.15
C ASN A 80 -2.85 34.78 2.64
N ALA A 81 -3.83 34.74 1.73
CA ALA A 81 -5.22 34.40 2.03
C ALA A 81 -5.43 32.91 2.35
N THR A 82 -4.51 32.04 1.93
CA THR A 82 -4.60 30.59 2.17
C THR A 82 -4.40 30.28 3.65
N THR A 83 -5.34 29.49 4.18
CA THR A 83 -5.28 28.96 5.55
C THR A 83 -4.90 27.48 5.50
N VAL A 84 -3.86 27.11 6.24
CA VAL A 84 -3.45 25.72 6.45
C VAL A 84 -3.69 25.40 7.91
N ALA A 85 -4.75 24.66 8.21
CA ALA A 85 -5.06 24.17 9.53
C ALA A 85 -4.48 22.76 9.71
N ILE A 86 -3.70 22.56 10.76
CA ILE A 86 -3.10 21.26 11.09
C ILE A 86 -3.58 20.87 12.48
N VAL A 87 -4.41 19.85 12.56
CA VAL A 87 -4.88 19.27 13.83
C VAL A 87 -4.05 18.04 14.10
N THR A 88 -3.27 18.10 15.18
CA THR A 88 -2.55 16.92 15.69
C THR A 88 -3.45 16.22 16.69
N ASN A 89 -4.01 15.08 16.30
CA ASN A 89 -4.70 14.20 17.21
C ASN A 89 -3.66 13.26 17.83
N THR A 90 -3.44 13.41 19.13
CA THR A 90 -2.65 12.45 19.89
C THR A 90 -3.62 11.53 20.61
N ASP A 91 -3.57 10.24 20.29
CA ASP A 91 -4.39 9.26 20.98
C ASP A 91 -3.88 9.13 22.44
N ALA A 92 -4.75 9.47 23.39
CA ALA A 92 -4.44 9.54 24.81
C ALA A 92 -4.05 8.18 25.43
N SER A 93 -4.30 7.07 24.74
CA SER A 93 -3.98 5.72 25.20
C SER A 93 -2.67 5.18 24.60
N THR A 94 -2.16 5.77 23.52
CA THR A 94 -1.04 5.22 22.73
C THR A 94 0.11 6.20 22.46
N GLY A 95 -0.13 7.50 22.57
CA GLY A 95 0.85 8.53 22.17
C GLY A 95 1.07 8.64 20.65
N ALA A 96 0.33 7.86 19.85
CA ALA A 96 0.36 7.93 18.39
C ALA A 96 -0.26 9.23 17.90
N LYS A 97 0.38 9.85 16.90
CA LYS A 97 -0.05 11.13 16.33
C LYS A 97 -0.66 10.89 14.96
N SER A 98 -1.89 11.35 14.76
CA SER A 98 -2.45 11.58 13.43
C SER A 98 -2.58 13.07 13.16
N TYR A 99 -2.35 13.45 11.91
CA TYR A 99 -2.36 14.82 11.46
C TYR A 99 -3.50 14.97 10.46
N SER A 100 -4.54 15.69 10.85
CA SER A 100 -5.56 16.16 9.92
C SER A 100 -5.12 17.52 9.40
N VAL A 101 -4.95 17.64 8.09
CA VAL A 101 -4.54 18.88 7.43
C VAL A 101 -5.70 19.36 6.58
N SER A 102 -6.15 20.58 6.81
CA SER A 102 -7.12 21.28 5.97
C SER A 102 -6.45 22.49 5.32
N VAL A 103 -6.47 22.53 4.00
CA VAL A 103 -5.97 23.67 3.22
C VAL A 103 -7.18 24.33 2.57
N THR A 104 -7.41 25.59 2.92
CA THR A 104 -8.46 26.42 2.31
C THR A 104 -7.81 27.61 1.62
N SER A 105 -8.08 27.76 0.33
CA SER A 105 -7.57 28.84 -0.51
C SER A 105 -8.73 29.55 -1.19
N SER A 106 -8.63 30.88 -1.33
CA SER A 106 -9.58 31.70 -2.06
C SER A 106 -8.84 32.56 -3.07
N ALA A 107 -9.40 32.73 -4.26
CA ALA A 107 -8.87 33.58 -5.32
C ALA A 107 -10.00 34.41 -5.93
N ASP A 108 -9.79 35.73 -6.06
CA ASP A 108 -10.71 36.63 -6.75
C ASP A 108 -10.36 36.71 -8.22
N ILE A 109 -11.23 36.16 -9.08
CA ILE A 109 -10.99 36.15 -10.53
C ILE A 109 -11.65 37.40 -11.14
N PRO A 110 -10.90 38.22 -11.90
CA PRO A 110 -11.46 39.38 -12.59
C PRO A 110 -12.39 38.93 -13.72
N LEU A 111 -13.58 39.52 -13.77
CA LEU A 111 -14.57 39.25 -14.81
C LEU A 111 -14.33 40.16 -16.03
N THR A 112 -14.81 39.76 -17.21
CA THR A 112 -14.73 40.65 -18.39
C THR A 112 -15.46 41.99 -18.14
N PRO A 113 -15.09 43.09 -18.82
CA PRO A 113 -15.74 44.40 -18.63
C PRO A 113 -17.25 44.37 -18.83
N LEU A 114 -17.74 43.49 -19.71
CA LEU A 114 -19.15 43.34 -20.03
C LEU A 114 -19.95 42.72 -18.89
N THR A 115 -19.44 41.66 -18.26
CA THR A 115 -20.05 41.03 -17.08
C THR A 115 -19.82 41.85 -15.82
N SER A 116 -18.68 42.55 -15.74
CA SER A 116 -18.36 43.48 -14.67
C SER A 116 -19.37 44.62 -14.50
N PHE A 117 -20.02 45.01 -15.59
CA PHE A 117 -21.07 46.03 -15.58
C PHE A 117 -22.34 45.58 -14.83
N PHE A 118 -22.62 44.27 -14.79
CA PHE A 118 -23.85 43.72 -14.20
C PHE A 118 -23.63 42.91 -12.92
N ALA A 119 -22.49 42.25 -12.75
CA ALA A 119 -22.24 41.27 -11.68
C ALA A 119 -21.10 41.64 -10.72
N GLY A 120 -20.50 42.83 -10.87
CA GLY A 120 -19.32 43.26 -10.10
C GLY A 120 -18.00 42.87 -10.76
N ARG A 121 -16.89 43.46 -10.31
CA ARG A 121 -15.59 43.39 -11.01
C ARG A 121 -14.84 42.06 -10.84
N THR A 122 -15.12 41.33 -9.77
CA THR A 122 -14.44 40.08 -9.42
C THR A 122 -15.43 39.06 -8.89
N TYR A 123 -15.10 37.77 -9.05
CA TYR A 123 -15.86 36.67 -8.48
C TYR A 123 -14.96 35.80 -7.59
N PRO A 124 -15.32 35.55 -6.33
CA PRO A 124 -14.51 34.74 -5.42
C PRO A 124 -14.66 33.26 -5.75
N VAL A 125 -13.52 32.59 -5.95
CA VAL A 125 -13.44 31.14 -6.16
C VAL A 125 -12.76 30.51 -4.95
N ASN A 126 -13.46 29.59 -4.31
CA ASN A 126 -12.95 28.90 -3.12
C ASN A 126 -12.56 27.46 -3.47
N ALA A 127 -11.44 27.01 -2.92
CA ALA A 127 -11.03 25.61 -2.91
C ALA A 127 -10.68 25.20 -1.47
N SER A 128 -11.11 23.99 -1.11
CA SER A 128 -10.79 23.39 0.17
C SER A 128 -10.39 21.95 -0.08
N SER A 129 -9.32 21.51 0.59
CA SER A 129 -8.87 20.12 0.57
C SER A 129 -8.53 19.67 1.98
N ASN A 130 -8.94 18.47 2.32
CA ASN A 130 -8.62 17.87 3.61
C ASN A 130 -7.83 16.59 3.39
N THR A 131 -6.81 16.35 4.21
CA THR A 131 -6.03 15.11 4.21
C THR A 131 -5.80 14.62 5.61
N ILE A 132 -5.55 13.32 5.73
CA ILE A 132 -5.19 12.68 6.99
C ILE A 132 -3.93 11.85 6.76
N SER A 133 -2.96 11.97 7.68
CA SER A 133 -1.75 11.15 7.72
C SER A 133 -1.37 10.76 9.14
N GLY A 134 -0.70 9.61 9.30
CA GLY A 134 -0.17 9.13 10.58
C GLY A 134 0.13 7.63 10.54
N THR A 135 1.03 7.14 11.40
CA THR A 135 1.28 5.70 11.58
C THR A 135 -0.04 4.98 11.89
N GLY A 136 -0.52 4.19 10.94
CA GLY A 136 -1.85 3.55 11.00
C GLY A 136 -3.02 4.47 10.63
N SER A 137 -2.93 5.22 9.53
CA SER A 137 -4.09 5.94 8.97
C SER A 137 -4.93 5.05 8.04
N GLY A 138 -6.22 4.94 8.34
CA GLY A 138 -7.26 4.30 7.55
C GLY A 138 -8.58 4.99 7.88
N THR A 139 -9.51 5.08 6.94
CA THR A 139 -10.83 5.69 7.17
C THR A 139 -11.86 4.61 7.41
N GLY A 140 -12.69 4.79 8.44
CA GLY A 140 -13.95 4.06 8.53
C GLY A 140 -14.87 4.30 7.33
N ALA A 141 -15.88 3.46 7.17
CA ALA A 141 -16.92 3.58 6.15
C ALA A 141 -17.77 4.87 6.26
N ASP A 142 -17.52 5.70 7.27
CA ASP A 142 -18.21 6.96 7.59
C ASP A 142 -17.39 8.22 7.23
N GLY A 143 -16.19 8.07 6.64
CA GLY A 143 -15.36 9.21 6.23
C GLY A 143 -14.78 10.02 7.40
N ALA A 144 -14.90 9.54 8.64
CA ALA A 144 -14.34 10.22 9.81
C ALA A 144 -12.85 9.89 9.99
N ALA A 145 -12.08 10.88 10.45
CA ALA A 145 -10.67 10.74 10.77
C ALA A 145 -10.44 9.72 11.89
N ALA A 146 -9.91 8.54 11.56
CA ALA A 146 -9.51 7.54 12.53
C ALA A 146 -7.99 7.50 12.66
N ALA A 147 -7.49 7.85 13.84
CA ALA A 147 -6.24 7.26 14.32
C ALA A 147 -6.51 5.75 14.53
N SER A 148 -5.63 4.86 14.01
CA SER A 148 -5.58 3.39 14.15
C SER A 148 -6.22 2.50 13.04
N ASN A 149 -5.48 2.30 11.94
CA ASN A 149 -5.67 1.20 10.99
C ASN A 149 -4.84 -0.01 11.43
N GLY A 150 -5.51 -1.14 11.70
CA GLY A 150 -4.85 -2.42 11.94
C GLY A 150 -4.37 -3.07 10.64
N ILE A 151 -3.59 -4.13 10.75
CA ILE A 151 -3.12 -4.94 9.62
C ILE A 151 -3.40 -6.40 9.98
N SER A 152 -4.11 -7.10 9.09
CA SER A 152 -4.29 -8.54 9.15
C SER A 152 -3.63 -9.15 7.93
N MET A 153 -2.56 -9.91 8.16
CA MET A 153 -1.68 -10.44 7.13
C MET A 153 -1.66 -11.97 7.14
N GLU A 154 -1.77 -12.57 5.96
CA GLU A 154 -1.59 -14.00 5.77
C GLU A 154 -0.47 -14.29 4.75
N ILE A 155 0.48 -15.14 5.16
CA ILE A 155 1.71 -15.38 4.41
C ILE A 155 1.68 -16.83 3.91
N LEU A 156 1.60 -16.99 2.60
CA LEU A 156 1.49 -18.25 1.90
C LEU A 156 2.86 -18.64 1.36
N LEU A 157 3.39 -19.74 1.88
CA LEU A 157 4.76 -20.18 1.65
C LEU A 157 4.78 -21.52 0.94
N ASP A 158 5.44 -21.57 -0.21
CA ASP A 158 5.70 -22.82 -0.91
C ASP A 158 6.65 -23.71 -0.10
N GLU A 159 6.23 -24.94 0.16
CA GLU A 159 6.99 -26.01 0.82
C GLU A 159 7.01 -27.26 -0.09
N SER A 160 6.98 -27.08 -1.41
CA SER A 160 7.13 -28.15 -2.40
C SER A 160 8.58 -28.62 -2.56
N ALA A 161 8.78 -29.74 -3.26
CA ALA A 161 10.10 -30.36 -3.44
C ALA A 161 11.13 -29.43 -4.12
N SER A 162 10.71 -28.53 -5.01
CA SER A 162 11.62 -27.57 -5.65
C SER A 162 12.26 -26.61 -4.65
N MET A 163 11.59 -26.35 -3.52
CA MET A 163 12.11 -25.51 -2.43
C MET A 163 13.27 -26.16 -1.66
N ALA A 164 13.52 -27.46 -1.85
CA ALA A 164 14.70 -28.15 -1.31
C ALA A 164 15.98 -27.88 -2.13
N GLU A 165 15.86 -27.30 -3.33
CA GLU A 165 16.98 -27.05 -4.22
C GLU A 165 17.95 -25.99 -3.66
N ASN A 166 19.20 -26.08 -4.10
CA ASN A 166 20.25 -25.14 -3.74
C ASN A 166 20.04 -23.78 -4.40
N THR A 167 20.27 -22.72 -3.63
CA THR A 167 20.47 -21.37 -4.17
C THR A 167 21.91 -21.20 -4.66
N THR A 168 22.24 -20.00 -5.16
CA THR A 168 23.60 -19.59 -5.51
C THR A 168 24.45 -19.20 -4.30
N THR A 169 23.88 -19.16 -3.08
CA THR A 169 24.56 -18.67 -1.88
C THR A 169 25.31 -19.80 -1.19
N VAL A 170 26.62 -19.63 -0.97
CA VAL A 170 27.46 -20.63 -0.29
C VAL A 170 27.23 -20.58 1.22
N LYS A 171 26.82 -21.72 1.79
CA LYS A 171 26.65 -21.92 3.23
C LYS A 171 27.94 -22.33 3.93
N GLY A 172 28.81 -23.06 3.22
CA GLY A 172 30.10 -23.52 3.73
C GLY A 172 30.66 -24.67 2.91
N THR A 173 31.66 -25.36 3.45
CA THR A 173 32.25 -26.55 2.83
C THR A 173 32.12 -27.75 3.76
N LYS A 174 31.71 -28.90 3.22
CA LYS A 174 31.64 -30.17 3.92
C LYS A 174 32.77 -31.07 3.44
N CYS A 175 33.44 -31.74 4.38
CA CYS A 175 34.40 -32.77 4.03
C CYS A 175 33.69 -34.00 3.50
N VAL A 176 33.99 -34.39 2.26
CA VAL A 176 33.42 -35.58 1.61
C VAL A 176 34.42 -36.73 1.54
N ILE A 177 35.72 -36.43 1.60
CA ILE A 177 36.76 -37.44 1.65
C ILE A 177 37.67 -37.14 2.85
N ASN A 178 37.57 -37.99 3.87
CA ASN A 178 38.44 -37.95 5.03
C ASN A 178 39.40 -39.14 5.00
N LEU A 179 40.70 -38.87 5.12
CA LEU A 179 41.72 -39.90 5.25
C LEU A 179 42.58 -39.58 6.48
N LEU A 180 42.62 -40.51 7.44
CA LEU A 180 43.40 -40.39 8.68
C LEU A 180 43.12 -39.08 9.47
N GLY A 181 41.87 -38.62 9.47
CA GLY A 181 41.49 -37.37 10.14
C GLY A 181 41.76 -36.10 9.34
N ILE A 182 42.40 -36.20 8.17
CA ILE A 182 42.65 -35.08 7.26
C ILE A 182 41.58 -35.04 6.18
N CYS A 183 40.98 -33.87 5.98
CA CYS A 183 40.06 -33.66 4.86
C CYS A 183 40.84 -33.45 3.57
N ILE A 184 40.71 -34.39 2.62
CA ILE A 184 41.41 -34.33 1.32
C ILE A 184 40.46 -34.06 0.14
N GLY A 185 39.15 -33.97 0.41
CA GLY A 185 38.14 -33.57 -0.58
C GLY A 185 37.02 -32.80 0.08
N GLN A 186 36.75 -31.59 -0.42
CA GLN A 186 35.69 -30.71 0.05
C GLN A 186 34.59 -30.58 -1.00
N GLN A 187 33.34 -30.53 -0.54
CA GLN A 187 32.18 -30.19 -1.35
C GLN A 187 31.57 -28.89 -0.82
N THR A 188 31.32 -27.94 -1.71
CA THR A 188 30.59 -26.71 -1.39
C THR A 188 29.14 -27.04 -1.07
N VAL A 189 28.68 -26.57 0.08
CA VAL A 189 27.28 -26.66 0.52
C VAL A 189 26.63 -25.30 0.30
N TYR A 190 25.51 -25.30 -0.40
CA TYR A 190 24.73 -24.10 -0.66
C TYR A 190 23.57 -24.00 0.31
N VAL A 191 23.05 -22.79 0.50
CA VAL A 191 21.81 -22.55 1.22
C VAL A 191 20.65 -23.03 0.34
N THR A 192 19.71 -23.81 0.87
CA THR A 192 18.54 -24.24 0.09
C THR A 192 17.50 -23.12 -0.03
N LYS A 193 16.58 -23.20 -1.01
CA LYS A 193 15.57 -22.16 -1.21
C LYS A 193 14.66 -22.00 0.02
N VAL A 194 14.28 -23.10 0.68
CA VAL A 194 13.50 -23.06 1.93
C VAL A 194 14.28 -22.43 3.08
N GLU A 195 15.60 -22.62 3.17
CA GLU A 195 16.43 -21.92 4.17
C GLU A 195 16.44 -20.41 3.93
N ALA A 196 16.62 -19.99 2.68
CA ALA A 196 16.54 -18.59 2.28
C ALA A 196 15.16 -17.98 2.59
N LEU A 197 14.08 -18.71 2.32
CA LEU A 197 12.71 -18.33 2.64
C LEU A 197 12.52 -18.11 4.15
N LYS A 198 13.00 -19.03 4.99
CA LYS A 198 12.90 -18.90 6.45
C LYS A 198 13.61 -17.65 6.96
N GLN A 199 14.78 -17.33 6.40
CA GLN A 199 15.52 -16.12 6.78
C GLN A 199 14.85 -14.83 6.29
N ALA A 200 14.29 -14.83 5.08
CA ALA A 200 13.55 -13.69 4.55
C ALA A 200 12.28 -13.41 5.36
N ALA A 201 11.52 -14.46 5.70
CA ALA A 201 10.37 -14.37 6.58
C ALA A 201 10.75 -13.86 7.97
N ALA A 202 11.85 -14.34 8.57
CA ALA A 202 12.35 -13.84 9.85
C ALA A 202 12.65 -12.34 9.79
N THR A 203 13.29 -11.86 8.73
CA THR A 203 13.58 -10.43 8.54
C THR A 203 12.31 -9.59 8.41
N MET A 204 11.30 -10.12 7.70
CA MET A 204 9.99 -9.47 7.61
C MET A 204 9.33 -9.37 8.98
N PHE A 205 9.33 -10.46 9.75
CA PHE A 205 8.77 -10.48 11.09
C PHE A 205 9.50 -9.50 12.01
N ASP A 206 10.83 -9.38 11.92
CA ASP A 206 11.61 -8.41 12.70
C ASP A 206 11.22 -6.97 12.35
N ALA A 207 10.97 -6.68 11.07
CA ALA A 207 10.50 -5.37 10.64
C ALA A 207 9.09 -5.06 11.18
N LEU A 208 8.19 -6.05 11.18
CA LEU A 208 6.85 -5.93 11.76
C LEU A 208 6.90 -5.74 13.28
N ASP A 209 7.69 -6.52 14.01
CA ASP A 209 7.87 -6.42 15.46
C ASP A 209 8.48 -5.07 15.85
N LYS A 210 9.43 -4.55 15.04
CA LYS A 210 10.00 -3.22 15.23
C LYS A 210 8.96 -2.11 15.00
N SER A 211 8.06 -2.30 14.05
CA SER A 211 6.99 -1.33 13.76
C SER A 211 5.84 -1.37 14.75
N ASP A 212 5.57 -2.54 15.36
CA ASP A 212 4.52 -2.73 16.35
C ASP A 212 5.03 -3.50 17.59
N PRO A 213 5.91 -2.89 18.42
CA PRO A 213 6.51 -3.58 19.56
C PRO A 213 5.50 -4.00 20.64
N LYS A 214 4.30 -3.41 20.61
CA LYS A 214 3.21 -3.70 21.57
C LYS A 214 2.17 -4.65 20.98
N THR A 215 2.34 -5.15 19.76
CA THR A 215 1.43 -6.10 19.09
C THR A 215 -0.03 -5.62 19.11
N ARG A 216 -0.24 -4.33 18.79
CA ARG A 216 -1.57 -3.69 18.80
C ARG A 216 -2.18 -3.58 17.39
N PHE A 217 -1.36 -3.48 16.36
CA PHE A 217 -1.80 -3.19 15.00
C PHE A 217 -1.66 -4.40 14.10
N VAL A 218 -0.62 -5.22 14.28
CA VAL A 218 -0.29 -6.30 13.36
C VAL A 218 -0.83 -7.64 13.88
N ARG A 219 -1.59 -8.32 13.04
CA ARG A 219 -1.93 -9.73 13.17
C ARG A 219 -1.35 -10.49 11.98
N THR A 220 -0.66 -11.59 12.25
CA THR A 220 -0.08 -12.42 11.20
C THR A 220 -0.51 -13.88 11.33
N GLY A 221 -0.74 -14.51 10.18
CA GLY A 221 -0.86 -15.96 10.03
C GLY A 221 0.01 -16.43 8.87
N THR A 222 0.33 -17.73 8.87
CA THR A 222 1.08 -18.37 7.80
C THR A 222 0.38 -19.64 7.36
N ILE A 223 0.38 -19.91 6.05
CA ILE A 223 -0.01 -21.20 5.48
C ILE A 223 1.17 -21.69 4.64
N SER A 224 1.65 -22.91 4.89
CA SER A 224 2.53 -23.56 3.92
C SER A 224 1.76 -24.54 3.04
N TYR A 225 2.22 -24.70 1.80
CA TYR A 225 1.55 -25.56 0.84
C TYR A 225 2.54 -26.36 -0.02
N THR A 226 2.07 -27.53 -0.44
CA THR A 226 2.67 -28.40 -1.45
C THR A 226 1.62 -28.56 -2.54
N ASN A 227 1.18 -29.78 -2.86
CA ASN A 227 -0.02 -30.15 -3.61
C ASN A 227 -1.36 -29.82 -2.88
N GLY A 228 -1.40 -28.74 -2.11
CA GLY A 228 -2.46 -28.40 -1.15
C GLY A 228 -1.88 -27.89 0.17
N ILE A 229 -2.73 -27.59 1.16
CA ILE A 229 -2.25 -27.09 2.46
C ILE A 229 -1.45 -28.16 3.19
N LYS A 230 -0.19 -27.85 3.49
CA LYS A 230 0.70 -28.69 4.29
C LYS A 230 0.51 -28.42 5.78
N GLY A 231 0.32 -27.16 6.15
CA GLY A 231 -0.08 -26.73 7.48
C GLY A 231 -0.28 -25.22 7.56
N GLN A 232 -0.65 -24.75 8.75
CA GLN A 232 -0.91 -23.33 8.97
C GLN A 232 -0.74 -22.95 10.45
N SER A 233 -0.50 -21.66 10.68
CA SER A 233 -0.70 -21.02 11.98
C SER A 233 -2.03 -20.27 12.00
N ALA A 234 -2.63 -20.10 13.18
CA ALA A 234 -3.73 -19.15 13.31
C ALA A 234 -3.24 -17.72 13.04
N VAL A 235 -4.14 -16.86 12.53
CA VAL A 235 -3.91 -15.42 12.49
C VAL A 235 -3.96 -14.90 13.92
N ALA A 236 -2.83 -14.41 14.43
CA ALA A 236 -2.66 -14.02 15.83
C ALA A 236 -1.95 -12.67 15.95
N TRP A 237 -2.06 -12.04 17.12
CA TRP A 237 -1.38 -10.77 17.41
C TRP A 237 0.14 -10.91 17.36
N GLY A 238 0.79 -9.98 16.68
CA GLY A 238 2.23 -9.98 16.44
C GLY A 238 2.67 -11.05 15.44
N THR A 239 3.95 -11.44 15.51
CA THR A 239 4.57 -12.37 14.57
C THR A 239 4.88 -13.74 15.17
N THR A 240 4.77 -13.91 16.49
CA THR A 240 5.27 -15.09 17.20
C THR A 240 4.72 -16.42 16.68
N ALA A 241 3.41 -16.54 16.46
CA ALA A 241 2.79 -17.79 15.99
C ALA A 241 3.23 -18.14 14.56
N ALA A 242 3.17 -17.17 13.65
CA ALA A 242 3.64 -17.30 12.28
C ALA A 242 5.15 -17.63 12.22
N ARG A 243 5.97 -16.93 13.01
CA ARG A 243 7.42 -17.15 13.10
C ARG A 243 7.76 -18.55 13.60
N ASN A 244 7.07 -19.04 14.64
CA ASN A 244 7.26 -20.39 15.15
C ASN A 244 6.92 -21.44 14.09
N TYR A 245 5.85 -21.22 13.32
CA TYR A 245 5.47 -22.11 12.23
C TYR A 245 6.54 -22.14 11.14
N VAL A 246 6.98 -20.97 10.64
CA VAL A 246 8.03 -20.88 9.62
C VAL A 246 9.34 -21.52 10.08
N ASN A 247 9.73 -21.28 11.33
CA ASN A 247 10.92 -21.89 11.92
C ASN A 247 10.83 -23.42 11.97
N ALA A 248 9.64 -23.99 12.10
CA ALA A 248 9.40 -25.43 12.14
C ALA A 248 9.27 -26.10 10.75
N MET A 249 9.20 -25.33 9.66
CA MET A 249 9.15 -25.88 8.29
C MET A 249 10.36 -26.78 8.00
N THR A 250 10.13 -27.86 7.25
CA THR A 250 11.18 -28.83 6.92
C THR A 250 12.20 -28.24 5.95
N LEU A 251 13.48 -28.60 6.11
CA LEU A 251 14.55 -28.18 5.19
C LEU A 251 14.62 -29.02 3.92
N ASN A 252 13.98 -30.20 3.93
CA ASN A 252 13.89 -31.11 2.78
C ASN A 252 12.40 -31.36 2.46
N PRO A 253 11.69 -30.35 1.93
CA PRO A 253 10.32 -30.51 1.49
C PRO A 253 10.17 -31.54 0.36
N VAL A 254 8.97 -32.12 0.25
CA VAL A 254 8.62 -33.12 -0.77
C VAL A 254 7.21 -32.86 -1.29
N GLY A 255 6.92 -33.34 -2.51
CA GLY A 255 5.63 -33.14 -3.18
C GLY A 255 5.70 -32.05 -4.25
N GLY A 256 4.66 -31.97 -5.11
CA GLY A 256 4.55 -30.90 -6.10
C GLY A 256 3.87 -29.66 -5.53
N THR A 257 3.39 -28.79 -6.42
CA THR A 257 3.02 -27.42 -6.08
C THR A 257 1.60 -27.10 -6.54
N ASP A 258 0.73 -26.74 -5.59
CA ASP A 258 -0.65 -26.28 -5.81
C ASP A 258 -1.05 -25.29 -4.71
N ALA A 259 -1.01 -24.00 -5.04
CA ALA A 259 -1.36 -22.92 -4.13
C ALA A 259 -2.88 -22.71 -3.99
N THR A 260 -3.72 -23.44 -4.72
CA THR A 260 -5.18 -23.17 -4.81
C THR A 260 -5.84 -23.16 -3.42
N ALA A 261 -5.56 -24.20 -2.63
CA ALA A 261 -6.13 -24.33 -1.29
C ALA A 261 -5.61 -23.22 -0.36
N ALA A 262 -4.32 -22.88 -0.44
CA ALA A 262 -3.73 -21.85 0.39
C ALA A 262 -4.34 -20.46 0.10
N VAL A 263 -4.46 -20.08 -1.18
CA VAL A 263 -5.04 -18.79 -1.59
C VAL A 263 -6.51 -18.69 -1.19
N THR A 264 -7.29 -19.74 -1.39
CA THR A 264 -8.71 -19.75 -1.03
C THR A 264 -8.94 -19.72 0.48
N THR A 265 -8.18 -20.50 1.25
CA THR A 265 -8.24 -20.48 2.73
C THR A 265 -7.80 -19.14 3.29
N ALA A 266 -6.68 -18.59 2.84
CA ALA A 266 -6.21 -17.29 3.31
C ALA A 266 -7.24 -16.19 3.03
N THR A 267 -7.83 -16.19 1.83
CA THR A 267 -8.93 -15.28 1.50
C THR A 267 -10.07 -15.40 2.49
N SER A 268 -10.48 -16.63 2.83
CA SER A 268 -11.56 -16.85 3.80
C SER A 268 -11.19 -16.39 5.22
N ASN A 269 -9.94 -16.56 5.61
CA ASN A 269 -9.44 -16.22 6.95
C ASN A 269 -9.43 -14.69 7.19
N ILE A 270 -9.07 -13.90 6.17
CA ILE A 270 -8.87 -12.45 6.34
C ILE A 270 -9.87 -11.56 5.58
N LYS A 271 -10.75 -12.08 4.73
CA LYS A 271 -11.72 -11.20 4.02
C LYS A 271 -12.58 -10.41 4.99
N SER A 272 -12.73 -9.11 4.74
CA SER A 272 -13.67 -8.26 5.47
C SER A 272 -15.10 -8.52 5.00
N ASN A 273 -16.07 -8.35 5.90
CA ASN A 273 -17.47 -8.23 5.50
C ASN A 273 -17.99 -6.81 5.71
N ILE A 274 -19.09 -6.47 5.03
CA ILE A 274 -19.67 -5.12 5.08
C ILE A 274 -20.21 -4.72 6.46
N TYR A 275 -20.41 -5.70 7.36
CA TYR A 275 -20.95 -5.49 8.69
C TYR A 275 -19.85 -5.36 9.77
N GLY A 276 -18.59 -5.55 9.40
CA GLY A 276 -17.45 -5.60 10.34
C GLY A 276 -17.54 -6.74 11.36
N THR A 277 -18.31 -7.79 11.07
CA THR A 277 -18.49 -8.95 11.97
C THR A 277 -17.58 -10.13 11.63
N ASP A 278 -16.73 -9.98 10.61
CA ASP A 278 -15.68 -10.96 10.33
C ASP A 278 -14.68 -11.02 11.48
N THR A 279 -14.04 -12.19 11.64
CA THR A 279 -13.12 -12.47 12.74
C THR A 279 -12.04 -11.41 12.87
N GLU A 280 -11.44 -10.98 11.76
CA GLU A 280 -10.35 -10.02 11.80
C GLU A 280 -10.83 -8.61 12.15
N SER A 281 -11.99 -8.16 11.65
CA SER A 281 -12.59 -6.88 12.07
C SER A 281 -12.89 -6.87 13.57
N VAL A 282 -13.45 -7.97 14.10
CA VAL A 282 -13.77 -8.10 15.53
C VAL A 282 -12.49 -8.12 16.39
N GLU A 283 -11.47 -8.87 15.98
CA GLU A 283 -10.20 -8.90 16.70
C GLU A 283 -9.54 -7.53 16.70
N GLN A 284 -9.44 -6.88 15.54
CA GLN A 284 -8.84 -5.55 15.41
C GLN A 284 -9.57 -4.50 16.28
N ALA A 285 -10.90 -4.57 16.35
CA ALA A 285 -11.70 -3.71 17.23
C ALA A 285 -11.36 -3.89 18.72
N LYS A 286 -10.99 -5.10 19.19
CA LYS A 286 -10.56 -5.34 20.59
C LYS A 286 -9.30 -4.57 20.95
N LYS A 287 -8.45 -4.23 19.98
CA LYS A 287 -7.27 -3.38 20.15
C LYS A 287 -7.53 -1.92 19.79
N GLY A 288 -8.78 -1.53 19.59
CA GLY A 288 -9.18 -0.17 19.28
C GLY A 288 -8.81 0.26 17.87
N ASN A 289 -8.63 -0.68 16.93
CA ASN A 289 -8.42 -0.39 15.52
C ASN A 289 -9.79 -0.34 14.83
N LYS A 290 -10.12 0.81 14.22
CA LYS A 290 -11.44 1.02 13.60
C LYS A 290 -11.55 0.41 12.21
N THR A 291 -10.43 0.35 11.51
CA THR A 291 -10.30 -0.33 10.22
C THR A 291 -9.09 -1.24 10.25
N SER A 292 -8.98 -2.11 9.25
CA SER A 292 -7.77 -2.90 9.09
C SER A 292 -7.52 -3.31 7.65
N ASP A 293 -6.28 -3.17 7.22
CA ASP A 293 -5.83 -3.60 5.90
C ASP A 293 -5.73 -5.13 5.86
N ARG A 294 -6.23 -5.73 4.79
CA ARG A 294 -6.13 -7.16 4.52
C ARG A 294 -5.02 -7.42 3.53
N ILE A 295 -4.00 -8.16 3.95
CA ILE A 295 -2.80 -8.39 3.14
C ILE A 295 -2.55 -9.89 2.98
N MET A 296 -2.34 -10.32 1.75
CA MET A 296 -1.87 -11.66 1.42
C MET A 296 -0.47 -11.55 0.83
N ILE A 297 0.46 -12.39 1.27
CA ILE A 297 1.77 -12.55 0.65
C ILE A 297 1.82 -13.96 0.07
N LEU A 298 2.00 -14.10 -1.24
CA LEU A 298 2.10 -15.39 -1.92
C LEU A 298 3.49 -15.58 -2.50
N MET A 299 4.17 -16.64 -2.11
CA MET A 299 5.52 -16.96 -2.58
C MET A 299 5.57 -18.35 -3.20
N THR A 300 6.18 -18.49 -4.38
CA THR A 300 6.54 -19.78 -4.99
C THR A 300 7.88 -19.70 -5.72
N ASP A 301 8.56 -20.83 -5.85
CA ASP A 301 9.74 -21.00 -6.68
C ASP A 301 9.48 -21.81 -7.97
N GLY A 302 8.22 -22.11 -8.26
CA GLY A 302 7.87 -23.16 -9.21
C GLY A 302 6.55 -22.95 -9.95
N ASP A 303 6.35 -23.87 -10.89
CA ASP A 303 5.11 -24.01 -11.66
C ASP A 303 4.06 -24.76 -10.84
N MET A 304 2.77 -24.50 -11.09
CA MET A 304 1.69 -25.27 -10.47
C MET A 304 1.61 -26.68 -11.08
N THR A 305 2.18 -27.67 -10.39
CA THR A 305 2.34 -29.06 -10.86
C THR A 305 1.40 -30.06 -10.17
N GLY A 306 0.85 -29.71 -9.00
CA GLY A 306 0.02 -30.60 -8.18
C GLY A 306 0.76 -31.85 -7.72
N ASN A 307 0.32 -33.02 -8.17
CA ASN A 307 0.99 -34.32 -7.91
C ASN A 307 1.86 -34.79 -9.08
N SER A 308 2.01 -33.98 -10.13
CA SER A 308 2.84 -34.28 -11.29
C SER A 308 4.19 -33.56 -11.19
N VAL A 309 5.06 -33.82 -12.16
CA VAL A 309 6.26 -33.00 -12.46
C VAL A 309 5.99 -31.94 -13.53
N ASP A 310 4.89 -32.08 -14.26
CA ASP A 310 4.51 -31.18 -15.35
C ASP A 310 3.59 -30.06 -14.86
N TRP A 311 3.76 -28.87 -15.44
CA TRP A 311 2.85 -27.75 -15.20
C TRP A 311 1.41 -28.09 -15.62
N SER A 312 0.46 -27.72 -14.76
CA SER A 312 -0.96 -27.94 -14.96
C SER A 312 -1.69 -26.62 -15.20
N GLN A 313 -2.18 -26.42 -16.43
CA GLN A 313 -2.99 -25.25 -16.79
C GLN A 313 -4.22 -25.07 -15.89
N ARG A 314 -4.85 -26.18 -15.48
CA ARG A 314 -6.02 -26.15 -14.61
C ARG A 314 -5.68 -25.61 -13.22
N LEU A 315 -4.57 -26.07 -12.63
CA LEU A 315 -4.15 -25.60 -11.30
C LEU A 315 -3.70 -24.14 -11.35
N ASP A 316 -2.94 -23.78 -12.40
CA ASP A 316 -2.55 -22.40 -12.66
C ASP A 316 -3.79 -21.47 -12.73
N GLN A 317 -4.82 -21.88 -13.49
CA GLN A 317 -6.07 -21.12 -13.60
C GLN A 317 -6.82 -21.06 -12.26
N ASN A 318 -6.88 -22.15 -11.49
CA ASN A 318 -7.54 -22.15 -10.18
C ASN A 318 -6.87 -21.15 -9.21
N VAL A 319 -5.54 -21.05 -9.23
CA VAL A 319 -4.81 -20.07 -8.41
C VAL A 319 -5.12 -18.66 -8.90
N ARG A 320 -5.16 -18.40 -10.22
CA ARG A 320 -5.57 -17.10 -10.78
C ARG A 320 -6.96 -16.70 -10.33
N ASP A 321 -7.92 -17.62 -10.40
CA ASP A 321 -9.30 -17.37 -9.98
C ASP A 321 -9.38 -17.06 -8.48
N GLY A 322 -8.61 -17.79 -7.65
CA GLY A 322 -8.45 -17.50 -6.23
C GLY A 322 -7.87 -16.10 -5.97
N CYS A 323 -6.82 -15.72 -6.69
CA CYS A 323 -6.22 -14.38 -6.60
C CYS A 323 -7.20 -13.28 -7.05
N ALA A 324 -8.00 -13.52 -8.09
CA ALA A 324 -9.03 -12.60 -8.54
C ALA A 324 -10.14 -12.41 -7.48
N ALA A 325 -10.57 -13.50 -6.85
CA ALA A 325 -11.52 -13.47 -5.75
C ALA A 325 -10.98 -12.70 -4.53
N ALA A 326 -9.71 -12.95 -4.16
CA ALA A 326 -9.03 -12.23 -3.08
C ALA A 326 -8.96 -10.71 -3.34
N LYS A 327 -8.55 -10.30 -4.55
CA LYS A 327 -8.53 -8.89 -4.96
C LYS A 327 -9.93 -8.26 -4.92
N THR A 328 -10.95 -8.99 -5.37
CA THR A 328 -12.34 -8.55 -5.32
C THR A 328 -12.84 -8.38 -3.88
N ALA A 329 -12.36 -9.21 -2.95
CA ALA A 329 -12.63 -9.10 -1.53
C ALA A 329 -11.86 -7.96 -0.82
N GLY A 330 -11.12 -7.12 -1.57
CA GLY A 330 -10.36 -5.99 -1.03
C GLY A 330 -9.01 -6.39 -0.41
N ILE A 331 -8.54 -7.62 -0.65
CA ILE A 331 -7.25 -8.09 -0.13
C ILE A 331 -6.13 -7.62 -1.06
N LYS A 332 -5.11 -6.97 -0.47
CA LYS A 332 -3.88 -6.57 -1.17
C LYS A 332 -2.93 -7.75 -1.23
N ILE A 333 -2.57 -8.17 -2.44
CA ILE A 333 -1.72 -9.33 -2.69
C ILE A 333 -0.32 -8.85 -3.09
N TYR A 334 0.68 -9.24 -2.29
CA TYR A 334 2.09 -9.20 -2.64
C TYR A 334 2.53 -10.57 -3.12
N THR A 335 3.36 -10.63 -4.16
CA THR A 335 3.86 -11.89 -4.68
C THR A 335 5.37 -11.91 -4.79
N VAL A 336 5.96 -13.07 -4.51
CA VAL A 336 7.41 -13.27 -4.55
C VAL A 336 7.74 -14.52 -5.38
N ALA A 337 8.26 -14.30 -6.58
CA ALA A 337 8.70 -15.33 -7.51
C ALA A 337 10.19 -15.60 -7.29
N PHE A 338 10.53 -16.52 -6.38
CA PHE A 338 11.92 -16.75 -6.00
C PHE A 338 12.57 -17.80 -6.88
N MET A 339 13.46 -17.40 -7.79
CA MET A 339 14.08 -18.30 -8.77
C MET A 339 13.06 -19.14 -9.56
N ALA A 340 11.87 -18.57 -9.80
CA ALA A 340 10.75 -19.28 -10.41
C ALA A 340 10.86 -19.35 -11.95
N PRO A 341 10.36 -20.43 -12.58
CA PRO A 341 10.25 -20.53 -14.04
C PRO A 341 9.23 -19.52 -14.63
N PRO A 342 9.25 -19.28 -15.96
CA PRO A 342 8.41 -18.25 -16.59
C PRO A 342 6.91 -18.33 -16.29
N LYS A 343 6.32 -19.54 -16.22
CA LYS A 343 4.89 -19.66 -15.95
C LYS A 343 4.55 -19.34 -14.49
N GLY A 344 5.37 -19.80 -13.53
CA GLY A 344 5.32 -19.36 -12.14
C GLY A 344 5.42 -17.83 -11.99
N GLN A 345 6.33 -17.20 -12.72
CA GLN A 345 6.45 -15.73 -12.76
C GLN A 345 5.18 -15.05 -13.32
N GLU A 346 4.65 -15.53 -14.45
CA GLU A 346 3.41 -15.01 -15.05
C GLU A 346 2.20 -15.16 -14.14
N LEU A 347 2.12 -16.26 -13.39
CA LEU A 347 1.08 -16.50 -12.39
C LEU A 347 1.17 -15.48 -11.25
N LEU A 348 2.36 -15.34 -10.65
CA LEU A 348 2.57 -14.42 -9.53
C LEU A 348 2.42 -12.96 -9.94
N LYS A 349 2.80 -12.60 -11.16
CA LYS A 349 2.59 -11.25 -11.71
C LYS A 349 1.11 -10.94 -11.91
N TYR A 350 0.30 -11.92 -12.30
CA TYR A 350 -1.16 -11.78 -12.37
C TYR A 350 -1.81 -11.68 -10.98
N CYS A 351 -1.33 -12.44 -10.01
CA CYS A 351 -1.85 -12.45 -8.66
C CYS A 351 -1.58 -11.14 -7.91
N ALA A 352 -0.44 -10.48 -8.14
CA ALA A 352 -0.11 -9.20 -7.53
C ALA A 352 -1.21 -8.15 -7.75
N SER A 353 -1.53 -7.36 -6.70
CA SER A 353 -2.57 -6.32 -6.81
C SER A 353 -2.15 -5.13 -7.67
N ALA A 354 -0.85 -4.84 -7.76
CA ALA A 354 -0.28 -3.83 -8.66
C ALA A 354 1.15 -4.23 -9.04
N ALA A 355 1.72 -3.54 -10.04
CA ALA A 355 3.09 -3.81 -10.50
C ALA A 355 4.14 -3.71 -9.37
N GLY A 356 3.96 -2.76 -8.44
CA GLY A 356 4.84 -2.61 -7.27
C GLY A 356 4.65 -3.65 -6.16
N ASN A 357 3.70 -4.58 -6.32
CA ASN A 357 3.45 -5.68 -5.39
C ASN A 357 4.08 -7.01 -5.84
N TYR A 358 4.68 -7.06 -7.04
CA TYR A 358 5.37 -8.23 -7.58
C TYR A 358 6.89 -8.11 -7.36
N TYR A 359 7.50 -9.19 -6.86
CA TYR A 359 8.94 -9.29 -6.61
C TYR A 359 9.48 -10.56 -7.26
N GLU A 360 10.65 -10.46 -7.89
CA GLU A 360 11.30 -11.58 -8.59
C GLU A 360 12.78 -11.71 -8.16
N PRO A 361 13.03 -12.11 -6.90
CA PRO A 361 14.39 -12.28 -6.42
C PRO A 361 15.06 -13.52 -7.03
N ASN A 362 16.31 -13.35 -7.46
CA ASN A 362 17.17 -14.44 -7.96
C ASN A 362 18.34 -14.78 -7.02
N THR A 363 18.45 -14.09 -5.88
CA THR A 363 19.43 -14.35 -4.81
C THR A 363 18.77 -14.28 -3.44
N MET A 364 19.45 -14.84 -2.42
CA MET A 364 18.96 -14.80 -1.04
C MET A 364 18.86 -13.36 -0.52
N GLU A 365 19.82 -12.50 -0.83
CA GLU A 365 19.82 -11.09 -0.41
C GLU A 365 18.67 -10.33 -1.03
N ALA A 366 18.39 -10.57 -2.32
CA ALA A 366 17.24 -9.97 -3.01
C ALA A 366 15.91 -10.47 -2.42
N LEU A 367 15.84 -11.74 -2.01
CA LEU A 367 14.66 -12.31 -1.36
C LEU A 367 14.42 -11.62 0.00
N VAL A 368 15.44 -11.51 0.84
CA VAL A 368 15.37 -10.80 2.12
C VAL A 368 14.98 -9.33 1.92
N ALA A 369 15.56 -8.65 0.93
CA ALA A 369 15.20 -7.28 0.59
C ALA A 369 13.75 -7.13 0.13
N SER A 370 13.23 -8.10 -0.63
CA SER A 370 11.84 -8.13 -1.09
C SER A 370 10.88 -8.25 0.09
N PHE A 371 11.13 -9.19 1.01
CA PHE A 371 10.34 -9.38 2.23
C PHE A 371 10.39 -8.14 3.15
N LYS A 372 11.56 -7.51 3.28
CA LYS A 372 11.68 -6.24 4.00
C LYS A 372 10.85 -5.12 3.34
N SER A 373 10.93 -4.97 2.02
CA SER A 373 10.15 -3.99 1.26
C SER A 373 8.64 -4.21 1.45
N ILE A 374 8.19 -5.46 1.44
CA ILE A 374 6.79 -5.80 1.70
C ILE A 374 6.37 -5.38 3.11
N ALA A 375 7.17 -5.71 4.14
CA ALA A 375 6.91 -5.25 5.51
C ALA A 375 6.83 -3.72 5.58
N ASP A 376 7.82 -3.01 5.04
CA ASP A 376 7.88 -1.55 5.03
C ASP A 376 6.66 -0.93 4.31
N ASN A 377 6.19 -1.54 3.22
CA ASN A 377 5.01 -1.06 2.49
C ASN A 377 3.69 -1.41 3.17
N ALA A 378 3.63 -2.53 3.90
CA ALA A 378 2.46 -2.91 4.68
C ALA A 378 2.24 -1.98 5.88
N ILE A 379 3.31 -1.46 6.49
CA ILE A 379 3.27 -0.58 7.67
C ILE A 379 3.19 0.92 7.33
N LYS A 380 3.27 1.32 6.05
CA LYS A 380 3.29 2.73 5.66
C LYS A 380 1.97 3.44 6.03
N PRO A 381 2.03 4.63 6.66
CA PRO A 381 0.90 5.55 6.76
C PRO A 381 0.22 5.76 5.39
N VAL A 382 -1.08 5.53 5.30
CA VAL A 382 -1.85 5.88 4.10
C VAL A 382 -2.12 7.38 4.15
N ASN A 383 -1.39 8.18 3.38
CA ASN A 383 -1.75 9.58 3.15
C ASN A 383 -2.95 9.61 2.21
N ARG A 384 -4.11 10.10 2.67
CA ARG A 384 -5.32 10.11 1.84
C ARG A 384 -6.02 11.46 1.88
N LEU A 385 -6.43 11.93 0.70
CA LEU A 385 -7.37 13.04 0.52
C LEU A 385 -8.75 12.58 0.99
N THR A 386 -9.40 13.41 1.80
CA THR A 386 -10.79 13.26 2.25
C THR A 386 -11.54 14.50 1.75
N ASN A 387 -11.87 14.51 0.46
CA ASN A 387 -12.57 15.63 -0.17
C ASN A 387 -14.02 15.73 0.30
#